data_AF-A0A2X2WI06-F1
#
_entry.id   AF-A0A2X2WI06-F1
#
_cell.length_a   1.000
_cell.length_b   1.000
_cell.length_c   1.000
_cell.angle_alpha   90.00
_cell.angle_beta   90.00
_cell.angle_gamma   90.00
#
_symmetry.space_group_name_H-M   'P 1'
#
loop_
_entity.id
_entity.type
_entity.pdbx_description
1 polymer ?
#
loop_
_entity_poly.entity_id
_entity_poly.type
_entity_poly.pdbx_seq_one_letter_code
_entity_poly.pdbx_strand_id
1 'polypeptide(L)'
;MLDLTINTRGGDVEQALLPTYPKELGSKEPFQLLETTPQFIYQAQSGLTGRDGPDNPANGPRPLYSVDNDTFVLADGQNELHVPMTWTDAAGNTFTKTFVLKRGEYAVNVNYRRAERR
;
A
#
# COMPACT_ATOMS: atom_id res chain seq x y z
N MET A 1 -5.66 0.17 15.67
CA MET A 1 -4.84 -0.83 14.92
C MET A 1 -5.33 -0.81 13.48
N LEU A 2 -4.46 -1.09 12.51
CA LEU A 2 -4.80 -1.16 11.08
C LEU A 2 -4.39 -2.54 10.55
N ASP A 3 -5.20 -3.08 9.66
CA ASP A 3 -4.90 -4.27 8.86
C ASP A 3 -5.25 -3.96 7.40
N LEU A 4 -4.27 -4.06 6.50
CA LEU A 4 -4.34 -3.54 5.14
C LEU A 4 -4.00 -4.63 4.13
N THR A 5 -4.79 -4.71 3.07
CA THR A 5 -4.44 -5.47 1.86
C THR A 5 -3.99 -4.50 0.79
N ILE A 6 -2.75 -4.66 0.30
CA ILE A 6 -2.14 -3.78 -0.69
C ILE A 6 -1.81 -4.56 -1.95
N ASN A 7 -2.28 -4.08 -3.11
CA ASN A 7 -1.98 -4.69 -4.40
C ASN A 7 -0.59 -4.24 -4.89
N THR A 8 0.31 -5.19 -5.12
CA THR A 8 1.67 -4.89 -5.60
C THR A 8 1.70 -4.35 -7.03
N ARG A 9 0.61 -4.46 -7.79
CA ARG A 9 0.43 -3.71 -9.03
C ARG A 9 0.01 -2.29 -8.70
N GLY A 10 0.97 -1.37 -8.72
CA GLY A 10 0.78 0.05 -8.46
C GLY A 10 0.77 0.46 -6.97
N GLY A 11 0.53 -0.47 -6.05
CA GLY A 11 0.53 -0.19 -4.61
C GLY A 11 -0.75 0.48 -4.14
N ASP A 12 -1.91 -0.01 -4.55
CA ASP A 12 -3.19 0.50 -4.07
C ASP A 12 -3.63 -0.25 -2.80
N VAL A 13 -4.25 0.45 -1.86
CA VAL A 13 -4.87 -0.18 -0.69
C VAL A 13 -6.27 -0.63 -1.09
N GLU A 14 -6.44 -1.94 -1.25
CA GLU A 14 -7.69 -2.56 -1.70
C GLU A 14 -8.63 -2.93 -0.55
N GLN A 15 -8.08 -3.15 0.64
CA GLN A 15 -8.84 -3.42 1.86
C GLN A 15 -8.17 -2.76 3.07
N ALA A 16 -9.00 -2.33 4.01
CA ALA A 16 -8.54 -1.81 5.31
C ALA A 16 -9.56 -2.19 6.39
N LEU A 17 -9.14 -3.03 7.33
CA LEU A 17 -9.89 -3.36 8.53
C LEU A 17 -9.40 -2.49 9.69
N LEU A 18 -10.32 -2.17 10.60
CA LEU A 18 -10.04 -1.47 11.85
C LEU A 18 -10.28 -2.41 13.05
N PRO A 19 -9.31 -3.25 13.46
CA PRO A 19 -9.52 -4.29 14.48
C PRO A 19 -10.04 -3.81 15.84
N THR A 20 -9.85 -2.53 16.16
CA THR A 20 -10.30 -1.93 17.42
C THR A 20 -11.75 -1.44 17.38
N TYR A 21 -12.44 -1.56 16.25
CA TYR A 21 -13.83 -1.18 16.07
C TYR A 21 -14.64 -2.39 15.62
N PRO A 22 -15.72 -2.77 16.33
CA PRO A 22 -16.60 -3.82 15.86
C PRO A 22 -17.39 -3.33 14.65
N LYS A 23 -17.69 -4.24 13.72
CA LYS A 23 -18.50 -3.97 12.52
C LYS A 23 -19.88 -3.41 12.85
N GLU A 24 -20.49 -3.94 13.91
CA GLU A 24 -21.77 -3.52 14.47
C GLU A 24 -21.82 -3.83 15.97
N LEU A 25 -22.82 -3.30 16.67
CA LEU A 25 -22.97 -3.47 18.11
C LEU A 25 -23.02 -4.97 18.50
N GLY A 26 -22.07 -5.42 19.31
CA GLY A 26 -21.99 -6.80 19.77
C GLY A 26 -21.26 -7.78 18.84
N SER A 27 -20.82 -7.34 17.65
CA SER A 27 -20.05 -8.17 16.73
C SER A 27 -18.60 -8.35 17.19
N LYS A 28 -18.03 -9.52 16.88
CA LYS A 28 -16.59 -9.80 17.02
C LYS A 28 -15.80 -9.51 15.73
N GLU A 29 -16.51 -9.25 14.63
CA GLU A 29 -15.88 -8.92 13.36
C GLU A 29 -15.36 -7.48 13.38
N PRO A 30 -14.15 -7.22 12.86
CA PRO A 30 -13.63 -5.87 12.76
C PRO A 30 -14.41 -5.06 11.70
N PHE A 31 -14.53 -3.76 11.91
CA PHE A 31 -15.11 -2.84 10.94
C PHE A 31 -14.23 -2.79 9.67
N GLN A 32 -14.84 -3.00 8.52
CA GLN A 32 -14.20 -2.89 7.22
C GLN A 32 -14.44 -1.49 6.64
N LEU A 33 -13.35 -0.73 6.45
CA LEU A 33 -13.41 0.63 5.91
C LEU A 33 -13.20 0.64 4.40
N LEU A 34 -12.04 0.14 3.94
CA LEU A 34 -11.77 -0.03 2.52
C LEU A 34 -12.11 -1.48 2.13
N GLU A 35 -12.72 -1.63 0.97
CA GLU A 35 -13.29 -2.90 0.51
C GLU A 35 -13.18 -3.00 -1.01
N THR A 36 -12.84 -4.18 -1.49
CA THR A 36 -12.91 -4.53 -2.91
C THR A 36 -13.63 -5.86 -3.05
N THR A 37 -14.93 -5.78 -3.34
CA THR A 37 -15.79 -6.93 -3.64
C THR A 37 -16.49 -6.71 -4.98
N PRO A 38 -17.08 -7.76 -5.61
CA PRO A 38 -17.85 -7.59 -6.83
C PRO A 38 -19.05 -6.65 -6.68
N GLN A 39 -19.55 -6.45 -5.46
CA GLN A 39 -20.73 -5.65 -5.16
C GLN A 39 -20.38 -4.23 -4.68
N PHE A 40 -19.20 -4.02 -4.09
CA PHE A 40 -18.80 -2.73 -3.54
C PHE A 40 -17.29 -2.52 -3.66
N ILE A 41 -16.89 -1.32 -4.09
CA ILE A 41 -15.48 -0.94 -4.21
C ILE A 41 -15.29 0.41 -3.53
N TYR A 42 -14.40 0.43 -2.55
CA TYR A 42 -13.87 1.63 -1.93
C TYR A 42 -12.39 1.42 -1.62
N GLN A 43 -11.53 2.06 -2.41
CA GLN A 43 -10.07 1.87 -2.41
C GLN A 43 -9.35 3.20 -2.20
N ALA A 44 -8.13 3.13 -1.68
CA ALA A 44 -7.20 4.26 -1.66
C ALA A 44 -6.07 4.01 -2.67
N GLN A 45 -6.16 4.66 -3.82
CA GLN A 45 -5.21 4.50 -4.92
C GLN A 45 -4.17 5.61 -4.92
N SER A 46 -2.92 5.27 -5.22
CA SER A 46 -1.85 6.26 -5.34
C SER A 46 -0.76 5.78 -6.30
N GLY A 47 -0.10 6.72 -6.98
CA GLY A 47 0.95 6.39 -7.93
C GLY A 47 1.68 7.63 -8.44
N LEU A 48 2.77 7.39 -9.18
CA LEU A 48 3.54 8.42 -9.86
C LEU A 48 3.04 8.57 -11.31
N THR A 49 2.35 9.66 -11.59
CA THR A 49 1.88 10.02 -12.94
C THR A 49 2.77 11.12 -13.58
N GLY A 50 2.30 11.72 -14.67
CA GLY A 50 3.03 12.74 -15.43
C GLY A 50 3.86 12.14 -16.57
N ARG A 51 4.67 12.97 -17.23
CA ARG A 51 5.42 12.59 -18.44
C ARG A 51 6.22 11.30 -18.25
N ASP A 52 6.93 11.20 -17.13
CA ASP A 52 7.87 10.10 -16.85
C ASP A 52 7.37 9.19 -15.70
N GLY A 53 6.09 9.30 -15.34
CA GLY A 53 5.49 8.55 -14.21
C GLY A 53 5.08 7.12 -14.61
N PRO A 54 5.51 6.07 -13.89
CA PRO A 54 5.20 4.69 -14.23
C PRO A 54 3.72 4.31 -14.06
N ASP A 55 2.95 5.04 -13.25
CA ASP A 55 1.51 4.81 -13.10
C ASP A 55 0.66 5.54 -14.16
N ASN A 56 1.29 6.34 -15.04
CA ASN A 56 0.60 6.96 -16.17
C ASN A 56 0.29 5.91 -17.24
N PRO A 57 -0.98 5.69 -17.64
CA PRO A 57 -1.34 4.72 -18.67
C PRO A 57 -0.66 4.95 -20.03
N ALA A 58 -0.25 6.20 -20.33
CA ALA A 58 0.50 6.53 -21.54
C ALA A 58 1.92 5.90 -21.55
N ASN A 59 2.45 5.55 -20.38
CA ASN A 59 3.78 4.95 -20.21
C ASN A 59 3.73 3.41 -20.10
N GLY A 60 2.54 2.82 -20.24
CA GLY A 60 2.33 1.38 -20.23
C GLY A 60 1.49 0.89 -19.03
N PRO A 61 1.54 -0.43 -18.73
CA PRO A 61 0.83 -0.98 -17.58
C PRO A 61 1.44 -0.45 -16.28
N ARG A 62 0.61 -0.33 -15.24
CA ARG A 62 1.06 0.05 -13.90
C ARG A 62 2.19 -0.86 -13.40
N PRO A 63 3.17 -0.31 -12.65
CA PRO A 63 4.34 -1.05 -12.19
C PRO A 63 3.92 -2.23 -11.33
N LEU A 64 4.52 -3.39 -11.58
CA LEU A 64 4.39 -4.55 -10.70
C LEU A 64 5.58 -4.55 -9.74
N TYR A 65 5.35 -4.04 -8.54
CA TYR A 65 6.40 -3.93 -7.53
C TYR A 65 6.76 -5.32 -6.95
N SER A 66 8.03 -5.50 -6.63
CA SER A 66 8.53 -6.60 -5.80
C SER A 66 8.56 -6.16 -4.33
N VAL A 67 8.28 -7.11 -3.44
CA VAL A 67 8.32 -6.96 -1.98
C VAL A 67 9.16 -8.07 -1.37
N ASP A 68 9.75 -7.82 -0.20
CA ASP A 68 10.59 -8.83 0.47
C ASP A 68 9.77 -9.98 1.07
N ASN A 69 8.48 -9.74 1.38
CA ASN A 69 7.57 -10.71 1.99
C ASN A 69 6.12 -10.41 1.56
N ASP A 70 5.23 -11.40 1.69
CA ASP A 70 3.79 -11.23 1.43
C ASP A 70 3.03 -10.69 2.66
N THR A 71 3.65 -10.72 3.84
CA THR A 71 3.04 -10.29 5.10
C THR A 71 4.03 -9.49 5.92
N PHE A 72 3.58 -8.33 6.40
CA PHE A 72 4.36 -7.42 7.23
C PHE A 72 3.59 -7.16 8.52
N VAL A 73 4.21 -7.48 9.66
CA VAL A 73 3.61 -7.29 10.98
C VAL A 73 4.48 -6.36 11.80
N LEU A 74 3.87 -5.38 12.44
CA LEU A 74 4.56 -4.53 13.40
C LEU A 74 4.94 -5.37 14.63
N ALA A 75 6.22 -5.71 14.75
CA ALA A 75 6.74 -6.54 15.83
C ALA A 75 6.55 -5.89 17.22
N ASP A 76 6.51 -6.73 18.25
CA ASP A 76 6.43 -6.27 19.64
C ASP A 76 7.62 -5.37 20.00
N GLY A 77 7.35 -4.29 20.74
CA GLY A 77 8.35 -3.28 21.09
C GLY A 77 8.72 -2.29 19.97
N GLN A 78 8.31 -2.52 18.72
CA GLN A 78 8.50 -1.56 17.61
C GLN A 78 7.38 -0.53 17.55
N ASN A 79 7.68 0.69 17.10
CA ASN A 79 6.70 1.76 16.94
C ASN A 79 6.35 2.08 15.49
N GLU A 80 7.15 1.61 14.53
CA GLU A 80 6.92 1.83 13.11
C GLU A 80 7.09 0.54 12.31
N LEU A 81 6.30 0.40 11.26
CA LEU A 81 6.41 -0.63 10.26
C LEU A 81 6.63 0.03 8.90
N HIS A 82 7.71 -0.36 8.24
CA HIS A 82 8.08 0.12 6.91
C HIS A 82 7.86 -1.03 5.92
N VAL A 83 7.08 -0.79 4.88
CA VAL A 83 6.79 -1.77 3.82
C VAL A 83 7.28 -1.20 2.49
N PRO A 84 8.59 -1.39 2.17
CA PRO A 84 9.14 -0.96 0.90
C PRO A 84 8.74 -1.93 -0.22
N MET A 85 8.41 -1.38 -1.38
CA MET A 85 8.15 -2.12 -2.61
C MET A 85 8.91 -1.46 -3.76
N THR A 86 9.60 -2.28 -4.57
CA THR A 86 10.55 -1.80 -5.59
C THR A 86 10.18 -2.25 -6.98
N TRP A 87 10.31 -1.37 -7.95
CA TRP A 87 10.14 -1.69 -9.37
C TRP A 87 11.22 -0.98 -10.19
N THR A 88 11.77 -1.67 -11.18
CA THR A 88 12.79 -1.12 -12.08
C THR A 88 12.25 -1.09 -13.50
N ASP A 89 12.32 0.08 -14.14
CA ASP A 89 11.87 0.25 -15.51
C ASP A 89 12.86 -0.32 -16.53
N ALA A 90 12.47 -0.33 -17.81
CA ALA A 90 13.30 -0.83 -18.90
C ALA A 90 14.58 0.01 -19.13
N ALA A 91 14.61 1.26 -18.67
CA ALA A 91 15.79 2.13 -18.73
C ALA A 91 16.74 1.94 -17.54
N GLY A 92 16.35 1.13 -16.55
CA GLY A 92 17.14 0.88 -15.33
C GLY A 92 16.89 1.88 -14.20
N ASN A 93 15.89 2.77 -14.30
CA ASN A 93 15.49 3.59 -13.16
C ASN A 93 14.76 2.72 -12.14
N THR A 94 15.15 2.82 -10.87
CA THR A 94 14.51 2.11 -9.77
C THR A 94 13.57 3.04 -9.02
N PHE A 95 12.33 2.60 -8.84
CA PHE A 95 11.30 3.28 -8.08
C PHE A 95 11.04 2.48 -6.80
N THR A 96 11.08 3.15 -5.66
CA THR A 96 10.71 2.59 -4.36
C THR A 96 9.48 3.33 -3.85
N LYS A 97 8.39 2.60 -3.60
CA LYS A 97 7.22 3.08 -2.85
C LYS A 97 7.29 2.47 -1.46
N THR A 98 7.09 3.27 -0.40
CA THR A 98 7.18 2.78 0.98
C THR A 98 5.96 3.22 1.75
N PHE A 99 5.21 2.25 2.28
CA PHE A 99 4.19 2.51 3.29
C PHE A 99 4.87 2.56 4.66
N VAL A 100 4.57 3.60 5.43
CA VAL A 100 5.03 3.73 6.82
C VAL A 100 3.83 3.84 7.73
N LEU A 101 3.66 2.83 8.58
CA LEU A 101 2.61 2.74 9.58
C LEU A 101 3.21 2.95 10.96
N LYS A 102 2.46 3.59 11.87
CA LYS A 102 2.89 3.82 13.25
C LYS A 102 1.92 3.19 14.25
N ARG A 103 2.45 2.71 15.37
CA ARG A 103 1.66 2.03 16.42
C ARG A 103 0.57 2.96 16.93
N GLY A 104 -0.69 2.52 16.85
CA GLY A 104 -1.83 3.26 17.36
C GLY A 104 -2.30 4.42 16.47
N GLU A 105 -1.64 4.68 15.34
CA GLU A 105 -2.03 5.72 14.41
C GLU A 105 -2.83 5.15 13.23
N TYR A 106 -3.74 5.97 12.69
CA TYR A 106 -4.48 5.67 11.46
C TYR A 106 -3.90 6.38 10.22
N ALA A 107 -3.02 7.35 10.43
CA ALA A 107 -2.29 7.99 9.35
C ALA A 107 -1.23 7.02 8.80
N VAL A 108 -1.29 6.77 7.50
CA VAL A 108 -0.32 5.94 6.78
C VAL A 108 0.44 6.85 5.82
N ASN A 109 1.76 6.95 5.99
CA ASN A 109 2.58 7.71 5.05
C ASN A 109 2.88 6.85 3.82
N VAL A 110 2.82 7.46 2.65
CA VAL A 110 3.18 6.83 1.37
C VAL A 110 4.31 7.64 0.74
N ASN A 111 5.52 7.10 0.80
CA ASN A 111 6.73 7.77 0.32
C ASN A 111 7.16 7.20 -1.04
N TYR A 112 7.71 8.05 -1.89
CA TYR A 112 8.27 7.66 -3.19
C TYR A 112 9.72 8.09 -3.31
N ARG A 113 10.56 7.21 -3.85
CA ARG A 113 11.95 7.51 -4.20
C ARG A 113 12.26 6.98 -5.59
N ARG A 114 12.91 7.79 -6.42
CA ARG A 114 13.47 7.41 -7.72
C ARG A 114 15.00 7.41 -7.62
N ALA A 115 15.64 6.35 -8.11
CA ALA A 115 17.09 6.25 -8.23
C ALA A 115 17.45 5.91 -9.69
N GLU A 116 18.43 6.61 -10.24
CA GLU A 116 18.90 6.43 -11.61
C GLU A 116 20.06 5.43 -11.63
N ARG A 117 20.18 4.65 -12.70
CA ARG A 117 21.35 3.81 -12.94
C ARG A 117 22.54 4.72 -13.22
N ARG A 118 23.60 4.61 -12.41
CA ARG A 118 24.90 5.25 -12.67
C ARG A 118 25.61 4.59 -13.85
#